data_AF-A0A937KFS8-F1
#
_entry.id   AF-A0A937KFS8-F1
#
_cell.length_a   1.000
_cell.length_b   1.000
_cell.length_c   1.000
_cell.angle_alpha   90.00
_cell.angle_beta   90.00
_cell.angle_gamma   90.00
#
_symmetry.space_group_name_H-M   'P 1'
#
loop_
_entity.id
_entity.type
_entity.pdbx_description
1 polymer ?
#
loop_
_entity_poly.entity_id
_entity_poly.type
_entity_poly.pdbx_seq_one_letter_code
_entity_poly.pdbx_strand_id
1 'polypeptide(L)'
;METKFNFNDNSEEIKKNASGLFNALFRFTKKVFNFKNDVDKNLVVNSIKKDISMIGTTSWILVCSILIASVGLNADSTAVVIGAMLISPLMGPILGLGFSIATNDLDTLRNSSMNFIAMVSISVLTAFIFFLVFPIKDESSELLTRTEFDIRDVLIAFFGGLALIIAKTKKENISTAIFGVAIATALMPPLCTAGFYLAIYDFTSAGKAMYLFTINSMYIIVATYLVLKVLKFPLLNYTNSSNRKLVSQILTLVSLIVMILPLLTFLNTVKKASFEKQAESFLIDELVGLENYKYLIESAESNYENQEIVLNNYGQKPISGELISILKSKLKNYKSLENSTLVFNQLELDKNSNSFIKELRLRDSIELVEKNLQLVELSKEIEELKELSREKLIFNEIAREASLIYPDLKQFEISEKIRTDFNSTKKILVVSVIWDSILSKNETEKLNLSIRRWLEFQIDSENFIIENN
;
A
#
# COMPACT_ATOMS: atom_id res chain seq x y z
N MET A 1 -67.53 20.32 -21.32
CA MET A 1 -67.67 20.02 -19.88
C MET A 1 -66.46 19.18 -19.49
N GLU A 2 -65.50 19.80 -18.81
CA GLU A 2 -64.22 19.20 -18.44
C GLU A 2 -64.41 18.10 -17.37
N THR A 3 -63.76 16.97 -17.59
CA THR A 3 -63.66 15.84 -16.66
C THR A 3 -62.66 16.17 -15.53
N LYS A 4 -63.16 16.41 -14.31
CA LYS A 4 -62.33 16.50 -13.11
C LYS A 4 -62.11 15.11 -12.50
N PHE A 5 -60.99 14.47 -12.82
CA PHE A 5 -60.43 13.40 -11.99
C PHE A 5 -59.78 14.04 -10.75
N ASN A 6 -60.33 13.74 -9.58
CA ASN A 6 -59.88 14.28 -8.29
C ASN A 6 -58.73 13.40 -7.75
N PHE A 7 -57.48 13.88 -7.83
CA PHE A 7 -56.27 13.14 -7.45
C PHE A 7 -55.86 13.31 -5.96
N ASN A 8 -56.72 13.85 -5.11
CA ASN A 8 -56.33 14.21 -3.73
C ASN A 8 -56.44 13.09 -2.69
N ASP A 9 -57.17 12.00 -2.92
CA ASP A 9 -57.36 10.94 -1.91
C ASP A 9 -56.17 9.97 -1.77
N ASN A 10 -55.34 9.80 -2.81
CA ASN A 10 -54.22 8.85 -2.77
C ASN A 10 -53.04 9.34 -1.93
N SER A 11 -52.88 10.64 -1.71
CA SER A 11 -51.69 11.19 -1.03
C SER A 11 -51.69 10.94 0.49
N GLU A 12 -52.86 10.92 1.12
CA GLU A 12 -53.01 10.62 2.55
C GLU A 12 -52.93 9.12 2.84
N GLU A 13 -53.49 8.27 1.98
CA GLU A 13 -53.32 6.81 2.07
C GLU A 13 -51.87 6.38 1.83
N ILE A 14 -51.16 7.00 0.87
CA ILE A 14 -49.73 6.74 0.64
C ILE A 14 -48.89 7.21 1.84
N LYS A 15 -49.21 8.34 2.48
CA LYS A 15 -48.53 8.78 3.72
C LYS A 15 -48.81 7.88 4.91
N LYS A 16 -50.05 7.37 5.08
CA LYS A 16 -50.39 6.37 6.10
C LYS A 16 -49.71 5.02 5.84
N ASN A 17 -49.62 4.59 4.60
CA ASN A 17 -48.93 3.35 4.22
C ASN A 17 -47.40 3.48 4.33
N ALA A 18 -46.81 4.61 3.96
CA ALA A 18 -45.38 4.88 4.12
C ALA A 18 -44.99 5.00 5.60
N SER A 19 -45.82 5.65 6.43
CA SER A 19 -45.59 5.70 7.89
C SER A 19 -45.83 4.34 8.56
N GLY A 20 -46.76 3.53 8.05
CA GLY A 20 -46.96 2.14 8.45
C GLY A 20 -45.76 1.26 8.10
N LEU A 21 -45.18 1.43 6.91
CA LEU A 21 -44.01 0.71 6.44
C LEU A 21 -42.73 1.17 7.17
N PHE A 22 -42.60 2.46 7.47
CA PHE A 22 -41.50 2.98 8.31
C PHE A 22 -41.61 2.50 9.75
N ASN A 23 -42.82 2.44 10.32
CA ASN A 23 -43.05 1.86 11.64
C ASN A 23 -42.82 0.33 11.64
N ALA A 24 -43.19 -0.38 10.57
CA ALA A 24 -42.91 -1.80 10.42
C ALA A 24 -41.42 -2.06 10.27
N LEU A 25 -40.72 -1.26 9.46
CA LEU A 25 -39.27 -1.29 9.30
C LEU A 25 -38.57 -0.97 10.62
N PHE A 26 -39.01 0.06 11.35
CA PHE A 26 -38.47 0.42 12.66
C PHE A 26 -38.73 -0.67 13.71
N ARG A 27 -39.91 -1.31 13.71
CA ARG A 27 -40.20 -2.46 14.58
C ARG A 27 -39.36 -3.67 14.19
N PHE A 28 -39.17 -3.92 12.90
CA PHE A 28 -38.34 -5.00 12.38
C PHE A 28 -36.88 -4.77 12.73
N THR A 29 -36.31 -3.59 12.48
CA THR A 29 -34.94 -3.24 12.89
C THR A 29 -34.79 -3.31 14.39
N LYS A 30 -35.74 -2.76 15.17
CA LYS A 30 -35.72 -2.88 16.64
C LYS A 30 -35.78 -4.35 17.09
N LYS A 31 -36.53 -5.23 16.41
CA LYS A 31 -36.59 -6.65 16.72
C LYS A 31 -35.30 -7.38 16.35
N VAL A 32 -34.71 -7.08 15.19
CA VAL A 32 -33.44 -7.64 14.69
C VAL A 32 -32.26 -7.21 15.56
N PHE A 33 -32.23 -5.95 16.01
CA PHE A 33 -31.15 -5.40 16.84
C PHE A 33 -31.38 -5.57 18.36
N ASN A 34 -32.52 -6.12 18.80
CA ASN A 34 -32.78 -6.34 20.24
C ASN A 34 -32.26 -7.72 20.69
N PHE A 35 -30.98 -7.76 21.05
CA PHE A 35 -30.34 -8.97 21.61
C PHE A 35 -30.33 -8.99 23.14
N LYS A 36 -31.03 -8.06 23.82
CA LYS A 36 -30.99 -7.94 25.29
C LYS A 36 -31.55 -9.17 26.03
N ASN A 37 -32.45 -9.91 25.39
CA ASN A 37 -33.11 -11.07 25.99
C ASN A 37 -32.26 -12.36 25.89
N ASP A 38 -31.22 -12.36 25.06
CA ASP A 38 -30.36 -13.53 24.81
C ASP A 38 -29.06 -13.51 25.65
N VAL A 39 -28.92 -12.52 26.54
CA VAL A 39 -27.70 -12.29 27.34
C VAL A 39 -27.86 -12.82 28.76
N ASP A 40 -27.08 -13.84 29.12
CA ASP A 40 -26.91 -14.25 30.51
C ASP A 40 -25.81 -13.40 31.17
N LYS A 41 -26.24 -12.40 31.93
CA LYS A 41 -25.33 -11.43 32.57
C LYS A 41 -24.33 -12.10 33.52
N ASN A 42 -24.73 -13.16 34.23
CA ASN A 42 -23.84 -13.80 35.20
C ASN A 42 -22.74 -14.61 34.50
N LEU A 43 -23.09 -15.30 33.41
CA LEU A 43 -22.10 -16.00 32.59
C LEU A 43 -21.08 -15.02 31.98
N VAL A 44 -21.55 -13.87 31.48
CA VAL A 44 -20.67 -12.83 30.92
C VAL A 44 -19.70 -12.28 31.96
N VAL A 45 -20.20 -11.93 33.15
CA VAL A 45 -19.36 -11.43 34.26
C VAL A 45 -18.28 -12.43 34.62
N ASN A 46 -18.65 -13.71 34.79
CA ASN A 46 -17.70 -14.76 35.16
C ASN A 46 -16.68 -15.01 34.05
N SER A 47 -17.09 -14.98 32.78
CA SER A 47 -16.15 -15.15 31.66
C SER A 47 -15.15 -14.00 31.59
N ILE A 48 -15.59 -12.74 31.73
CA ILE A 48 -14.69 -11.59 31.70
C ILE A 48 -13.72 -11.65 32.89
N LYS A 49 -14.21 -11.93 34.11
CA LYS A 49 -13.36 -12.04 35.30
C LYS A 49 -12.32 -13.17 35.21
N LYS A 50 -12.68 -14.29 34.58
CA LYS A 50 -11.75 -15.40 34.34
C LYS A 50 -10.62 -15.00 33.38
N ASP A 51 -10.94 -14.24 32.34
CA ASP A 51 -9.98 -13.82 31.31
C ASP A 51 -9.02 -12.70 31.79
N ILE A 52 -9.28 -12.07 32.94
CA ILE A 52 -8.40 -11.03 33.53
C ILE A 52 -7.14 -11.60 34.17
N SER A 53 -7.19 -12.84 34.68
CA SER A 53 -6.12 -13.38 35.53
C SER A 53 -4.87 -13.79 34.74
N MET A 54 -3.72 -13.26 35.15
CA MET A 54 -2.40 -13.49 34.58
C MET A 54 -1.56 -14.46 35.42
N ILE A 55 -2.11 -15.62 35.81
CA ILE A 55 -1.38 -16.58 36.64
C ILE A 55 -1.00 -17.82 35.81
N GLY A 56 0.29 -18.14 35.79
CA GLY A 56 0.82 -19.39 35.23
C GLY A 56 0.83 -19.45 33.71
N THR A 57 -0.02 -20.29 33.13
CA THR A 57 -0.01 -20.65 31.71
C THR A 57 -0.24 -19.46 30.78
N THR A 58 -1.11 -18.53 31.14
CA THR A 58 -1.45 -17.35 30.34
C THR A 58 -0.22 -16.46 30.07
N SER A 59 0.66 -16.30 31.06
CA SER A 59 1.88 -15.50 30.91
C SER A 59 2.89 -16.15 29.97
N TRP A 60 3.04 -17.47 30.05
CA TRP A 60 3.90 -18.21 29.12
C TRP A 60 3.38 -18.19 27.69
N ILE A 61 2.05 -18.32 27.51
CA ILE A 61 1.42 -18.17 26.19
C ILE A 61 1.69 -16.78 25.62
N LEU A 62 1.60 -15.73 26.45
CA LEU A 62 1.92 -14.36 26.03
C LEU A 62 3.38 -14.23 25.58
N VAL A 63 4.33 -14.75 26.36
CA VAL A 63 5.76 -14.73 26.00
C VAL A 63 6.01 -15.44 24.67
N CYS A 64 5.47 -16.66 24.51
CA CYS A 64 5.61 -17.41 23.26
C CYS A 64 4.97 -16.68 22.08
N SER A 65 3.78 -16.11 22.27
CA SER A 65 3.08 -15.32 21.26
C SER A 65 3.94 -14.12 20.83
N ILE A 66 4.48 -13.34 21.78
CA ILE A 66 5.35 -12.19 21.49
C ILE A 66 6.61 -12.60 20.73
N LEU A 67 7.24 -13.72 21.09
CA LEU A 67 8.39 -14.24 20.33
C LEU A 67 8.00 -14.59 18.89
N ILE A 68 6.85 -15.25 18.68
CA ILE A 68 6.36 -15.57 17.34
C ILE A 68 6.08 -14.28 16.54
N ALA A 69 5.47 -13.27 17.17
CA ALA A 69 5.22 -11.99 16.51
C ALA A 69 6.52 -11.24 16.17
N SER A 70 7.49 -11.22 17.07
CA SER A 70 8.81 -10.61 16.81
C SER A 70 9.57 -11.33 15.69
N VAL A 71 9.51 -12.67 15.63
CA VAL A 71 10.02 -13.45 14.48
C VAL A 71 9.26 -13.09 13.20
N GLY A 72 7.93 -12.98 13.27
CA GLY A 72 7.09 -12.61 12.14
C GLY A 72 7.39 -11.21 11.59
N LEU A 73 7.61 -10.23 12.46
CA LEU A 73 8.04 -8.88 12.09
C LEU A 73 9.44 -8.88 11.50
N ASN A 74 10.38 -9.61 12.12
CA ASN A 74 11.75 -9.75 11.60
C ASN A 74 11.81 -10.47 10.25
N ALA A 75 10.81 -11.30 9.94
CA ALA A 75 10.68 -12.01 8.67
C ALA A 75 9.73 -11.34 7.67
N ASP A 76 9.26 -10.10 7.95
CA ASP A 76 8.29 -9.37 7.12
C ASP A 76 7.02 -10.19 6.76
N SER A 77 6.57 -11.05 7.69
CA SER A 77 5.49 -12.01 7.45
C SER A 77 4.23 -11.70 8.25
N THR A 78 3.30 -10.99 7.61
CA THR A 78 1.98 -10.63 8.17
C THR A 78 1.19 -11.84 8.65
N ALA A 79 1.22 -12.96 7.93
CA ALA A 79 0.50 -14.18 8.30
C ALA A 79 0.95 -14.75 9.66
N VAL A 80 2.26 -14.69 9.94
CA VAL A 80 2.83 -15.16 11.21
C VAL A 80 2.46 -14.21 12.35
N VAL A 81 2.50 -12.91 12.09
CA VAL A 81 2.08 -11.87 13.04
C VAL A 81 0.60 -12.02 13.40
N ILE A 82 -0.27 -12.27 12.40
CA ILE A 82 -1.71 -12.55 12.60
C ILE A 82 -1.91 -13.83 13.44
N GLY A 83 -1.16 -14.89 13.14
CA GLY A 83 -1.19 -16.14 13.91
C GLY A 83 -0.81 -15.93 15.39
N ALA A 84 0.18 -15.08 15.65
CA ALA A 84 0.58 -14.73 17.01
C ALA A 84 -0.53 -13.96 17.76
N MET A 85 -1.21 -13.02 17.08
CA MET A 85 -2.34 -12.25 17.66
C MET A 85 -3.50 -13.15 18.10
N LEU A 86 -3.80 -14.21 17.34
CA LEU A 86 -4.87 -15.15 17.65
C LEU A 86 -4.64 -15.92 18.96
N ILE A 87 -3.39 -16.15 19.30
CA ILE A 87 -3.00 -16.92 20.50
C ILE A 87 -2.91 -16.00 21.73
N SER A 88 -2.69 -14.70 21.53
CA SER A 88 -2.38 -13.75 22.60
C SER A 88 -3.56 -13.49 23.55
N PRO A 89 -3.39 -13.65 24.87
CA PRO A 89 -4.45 -13.39 25.85
C PRO A 89 -4.63 -11.92 26.24
N LEU A 90 -3.99 -10.97 25.54
CA LEU A 90 -3.90 -9.55 25.92
C LEU A 90 -5.26 -8.84 26.04
N MET A 91 -6.28 -9.34 25.35
CA MET A 91 -7.62 -8.73 25.33
C MET A 91 -8.36 -8.86 26.67
N GLY A 92 -8.04 -9.87 27.48
CA GLY A 92 -8.76 -10.16 28.73
C GLY A 92 -8.76 -8.98 29.72
N PRO A 93 -7.59 -8.48 30.14
CA PRO A 93 -7.51 -7.32 31.04
C PRO A 93 -8.10 -6.03 30.45
N ILE A 94 -7.98 -5.81 29.13
CA ILE A 94 -8.59 -4.63 28.46
C ILE A 94 -10.12 -4.68 28.60
N LEU A 95 -10.72 -5.85 28.39
CA LEU A 95 -12.16 -6.04 28.59
C LEU A 95 -12.54 -5.91 30.07
N GLY A 96 -11.70 -6.41 30.96
CA GLY A 96 -11.85 -6.24 32.41
C GLY A 96 -11.90 -4.78 32.84
N LEU A 97 -11.04 -3.93 32.26
CA LEU A 97 -11.06 -2.48 32.47
C LEU A 97 -12.39 -1.86 32.00
N GLY A 98 -12.83 -2.13 30.77
CA GLY A 98 -14.12 -1.64 30.27
C GLY A 98 -15.32 -2.12 31.09
N PHE A 99 -15.31 -3.38 31.48
CA PHE A 99 -16.32 -3.99 32.33
C PHE A 99 -16.37 -3.32 33.71
N SER A 100 -15.23 -3.20 34.39
CA SER A 100 -15.14 -2.61 35.73
C SER A 100 -15.62 -1.15 35.76
N ILE A 101 -15.33 -0.37 34.72
CA ILE A 101 -15.84 1.00 34.56
C ILE A 101 -17.36 1.00 34.33
N ALA A 102 -17.88 0.06 33.53
CA ALA A 102 -19.31 -0.04 33.26
C ALA A 102 -20.14 -0.44 34.48
N THR A 103 -19.63 -1.37 35.29
CA THR A 103 -20.29 -1.92 36.49
C THR A 103 -19.90 -1.21 37.79
N ASN A 104 -18.99 -0.24 37.73
CA ASN A 104 -18.46 0.47 38.90
C ASN A 104 -17.80 -0.47 39.93
N ASP A 105 -17.00 -1.42 39.45
CA ASP A 105 -16.29 -2.44 40.26
C ASP A 105 -14.80 -2.10 40.39
N LEU A 106 -14.42 -1.37 41.44
CA LEU A 106 -13.05 -1.01 41.81
C LEU A 106 -12.12 -2.22 42.00
N ASP A 107 -12.60 -3.33 42.55
CA ASP A 107 -11.73 -4.49 42.79
C ASP A 107 -11.32 -5.12 41.47
N THR A 108 -12.30 -5.27 40.57
CA THR A 108 -12.02 -5.71 39.19
C THR A 108 -11.22 -4.68 38.41
N LEU A 109 -11.44 -3.37 38.61
CA LEU A 109 -10.64 -2.32 37.99
C LEU A 109 -9.17 -2.44 38.39
N ARG A 110 -8.89 -2.48 39.69
CA ARG A 110 -7.52 -2.61 40.21
C ARG A 110 -6.83 -3.88 39.71
N ASN A 111 -7.53 -5.01 39.77
CA ASN A 111 -6.99 -6.28 39.28
C ASN A 111 -6.72 -6.20 37.77
N SER A 112 -7.66 -5.68 36.97
CA SER A 112 -7.49 -5.56 35.52
C SER A 112 -6.36 -4.60 35.16
N SER A 113 -6.24 -3.46 35.84
CA SER A 113 -5.14 -2.52 35.64
C SER A 113 -3.78 -3.14 35.95
N MET A 114 -3.65 -3.87 37.05
CA MET A 114 -2.38 -4.47 37.46
C MET A 114 -1.97 -5.59 36.50
N ASN A 115 -2.91 -6.45 36.09
CA ASN A 115 -2.65 -7.48 35.07
C ASN A 115 -2.33 -6.86 33.70
N PHE A 116 -3.05 -5.81 33.29
CA PHE A 116 -2.80 -5.10 32.02
C PHE A 116 -1.37 -4.53 31.97
N ILE A 117 -0.95 -3.79 33.00
CA ILE A 117 0.40 -3.23 33.08
C ILE A 117 1.45 -4.36 33.06
N ALA A 118 1.24 -5.43 33.84
CA ALA A 118 2.16 -6.56 33.85
C ALA A 118 2.30 -7.23 32.48
N MET A 119 1.20 -7.43 31.74
CA MET A 119 1.23 -8.01 30.40
C MET A 119 1.94 -7.10 29.40
N VAL A 120 1.70 -5.79 29.45
CA VAL A 120 2.39 -4.81 28.61
C VAL A 120 3.90 -4.83 28.90
N SER A 121 4.29 -4.77 30.18
CA SER A 121 5.69 -4.81 30.58
C SER A 121 6.39 -6.10 30.13
N ILE A 122 5.76 -7.27 30.33
CA ILE A 122 6.33 -8.55 29.90
C ILE A 122 6.42 -8.63 28.37
N SER A 123 5.42 -8.13 27.65
CA SER A 123 5.42 -8.11 26.18
C SER A 123 6.57 -7.26 25.63
N VAL A 124 6.68 -6.02 26.11
CA VAL A 124 7.74 -5.09 25.69
C VAL A 124 9.12 -5.64 26.07
N LEU A 125 9.28 -6.17 27.30
CA LEU A 125 10.55 -6.74 27.76
C LEU A 125 10.96 -7.98 26.94
N THR A 126 10.00 -8.86 26.61
CA THR A 126 10.28 -10.04 25.80
C THR A 126 10.70 -9.65 24.38
N ALA A 127 9.98 -8.72 23.75
CA ALA A 127 10.33 -8.20 22.43
C ALA A 127 11.70 -7.49 22.45
N PHE A 128 11.97 -6.67 23.46
CA PHE A 128 13.25 -6.00 23.66
C PHE A 128 14.41 -7.00 23.76
N ILE A 129 14.30 -8.03 24.61
CA ILE A 129 15.32 -9.07 24.75
C ILE A 129 15.52 -9.80 23.41
N PHE A 130 14.43 -10.13 22.71
CA PHE A 130 14.51 -10.80 21.41
C PHE A 130 15.29 -10.00 20.38
N PHE A 131 14.95 -8.72 20.18
CA PHE A 131 15.61 -7.87 19.18
C PHE A 131 17.03 -7.46 19.57
N LEU A 132 17.36 -7.48 20.87
CA LEU A 132 18.74 -7.31 21.34
C LEU A 132 19.63 -8.51 20.98
N VAL A 133 19.07 -9.74 20.99
CA VAL A 133 19.79 -10.96 20.61
C VAL A 133 19.81 -11.17 19.09
N PHE A 134 18.70 -10.84 18.41
CA PHE A 134 18.52 -10.98 16.97
C PHE A 134 18.27 -9.60 16.33
N PRO A 135 19.32 -8.78 16.14
CA PRO A 135 19.16 -7.47 15.53
C PRO A 135 18.72 -7.61 14.08
N ILE A 136 17.69 -6.84 13.72
CA ILE A 136 17.19 -6.74 12.34
C ILE A 136 18.25 -6.03 11.49
N LYS A 137 18.53 -6.53 10.29
CA LYS A 137 19.53 -5.93 9.39
C LYS A 137 18.99 -4.75 8.58
N ASP A 138 17.68 -4.66 8.38
CA ASP A 138 16.98 -3.59 7.64
C ASP A 138 15.63 -3.29 8.30
N GLU A 139 15.20 -2.03 8.37
CA GLU A 139 13.87 -1.67 8.91
C GLU A 139 12.76 -2.28 8.04
N SER A 140 12.18 -3.38 8.52
CA SER A 140 11.08 -4.09 7.85
C SER A 140 9.89 -3.15 7.60
N SER A 141 9.29 -3.22 6.42
CA SER A 141 8.17 -2.34 6.00
C SER A 141 6.95 -2.43 6.94
N GLU A 142 6.74 -3.57 7.58
CA GLU A 142 5.70 -3.77 8.60
C GLU A 142 5.98 -3.02 9.92
N LEU A 143 7.23 -2.67 10.23
CA LEU A 143 7.52 -1.86 11.43
C LEU A 143 7.23 -0.38 11.19
N LEU A 144 7.61 0.14 10.01
CA LEU A 144 7.45 1.55 9.64
C LEU A 144 5.98 1.95 9.50
N THR A 145 5.18 1.11 8.87
CA THR A 145 3.74 1.34 8.64
C THR A 145 2.88 1.27 9.92
N ARG A 146 3.47 0.89 11.06
CA ARG A 146 2.76 0.75 12.35
C ARG A 146 3.11 1.84 13.36
N THR A 147 3.75 2.93 12.92
CA THR A 147 4.08 4.09 13.76
C THR A 147 3.15 5.28 13.57
N GLU A 148 2.39 5.31 12.47
CA GLU A 148 1.46 6.38 12.16
C GLU A 148 0.03 6.00 12.57
N PHE A 149 -0.57 6.86 13.40
CA PHE A 149 -1.94 6.71 13.85
C PHE A 149 -2.91 7.42 12.90
N ASP A 150 -3.88 6.69 12.38
CA ASP A 150 -4.85 7.20 11.41
C ASP A 150 -6.31 7.02 11.87
N ILE A 151 -7.23 7.73 11.22
CA ILE A 151 -8.68 7.66 11.45
C ILE A 151 -9.21 6.23 11.24
N ARG A 152 -8.59 5.49 10.32
CA ARG A 152 -8.92 4.09 10.03
C ARG A 152 -8.71 3.22 11.26
N ASP A 153 -7.59 3.41 11.98
CA ASP A 153 -7.28 2.65 13.19
C ASP A 153 -8.32 2.91 14.29
N VAL A 154 -8.79 4.15 14.42
CA VAL A 154 -9.86 4.51 15.36
C VAL A 154 -11.15 3.75 15.07
N LEU A 155 -11.60 3.75 13.82
CA LEU A 155 -12.83 3.08 13.42
C LEU A 155 -12.71 1.57 13.65
N ILE A 156 -11.58 0.98 13.27
CA ILE A 156 -11.33 -0.45 13.45
C ILE A 156 -11.29 -0.82 14.94
N ALA A 157 -10.59 -0.06 15.77
CA ALA A 157 -10.52 -0.30 17.22
C ALA A 157 -11.90 -0.18 17.90
N PHE A 158 -12.67 0.85 17.56
CA PHE A 158 -13.99 1.07 18.15
C PHE A 158 -15.01 0.01 17.72
N PHE A 159 -15.18 -0.23 16.42
CA PHE A 159 -16.14 -1.23 15.93
C PHE A 159 -15.71 -2.66 16.23
N GLY A 160 -14.40 -2.92 16.23
CA GLY A 160 -13.84 -4.17 16.71
C GLY A 160 -14.18 -4.40 18.18
N GLY A 161 -13.94 -3.41 19.04
CA GLY A 161 -14.33 -3.46 20.45
C GLY A 161 -15.82 -3.72 20.67
N LEU A 162 -16.69 -3.10 19.86
CA LEU A 162 -18.15 -3.34 19.89
C LEU A 162 -18.48 -4.78 19.52
N ALA A 163 -17.94 -5.29 18.42
CA ALA A 163 -18.19 -6.65 17.96
C ALA A 163 -17.72 -7.69 18.99
N LEU A 164 -16.57 -7.43 19.62
CA LEU A 164 -15.98 -8.29 20.64
C LEU A 164 -16.88 -8.45 21.87
N ILE A 165 -17.33 -7.34 22.45
CA ILE A 165 -18.18 -7.40 23.64
C ILE A 165 -19.56 -7.96 23.31
N ILE A 166 -20.11 -7.66 22.12
CA ILE A 166 -21.37 -8.25 21.66
C ILE A 166 -21.22 -9.78 21.52
N ALA A 167 -20.16 -10.26 20.89
CA ALA A 167 -19.88 -11.68 20.76
C ALA A 167 -19.71 -12.37 22.12
N LYS A 168 -19.05 -11.71 23.07
CA LYS A 168 -18.86 -12.20 24.43
C LYS A 168 -20.16 -12.22 25.26
N THR A 169 -21.14 -11.39 24.90
CA THR A 169 -22.45 -11.36 25.56
C THR A 169 -23.40 -12.47 25.09
N LYS A 170 -23.09 -13.13 23.97
CA LYS A 170 -23.90 -14.24 23.46
C LYS A 170 -23.63 -15.50 24.28
N LYS A 171 -24.70 -16.25 24.58
CA LYS A 171 -24.65 -17.47 25.41
C LYS A 171 -23.74 -18.57 24.84
N GLU A 172 -23.66 -18.66 23.52
CA GLU A 172 -22.65 -19.44 22.80
C GLU A 172 -21.45 -18.54 22.58
N ASN A 173 -20.31 -18.85 23.20
CA ASN A 173 -19.06 -18.13 22.98
C ASN A 173 -18.68 -18.19 21.49
N ILE A 174 -18.97 -17.13 20.73
CA ILE A 174 -18.51 -17.00 19.35
C ILE A 174 -17.04 -16.62 19.39
N SER A 175 -16.18 -17.63 19.51
CA SER A 175 -14.72 -17.46 19.56
C SER A 175 -14.18 -16.77 18.30
N THR A 176 -14.78 -17.02 17.13
CA THR A 176 -14.36 -16.44 15.84
C THR A 176 -14.42 -14.91 15.80
N ALA A 177 -15.39 -14.28 16.46
CA ALA A 177 -15.50 -12.83 16.52
C ALA A 177 -14.46 -12.22 17.48
N ILE A 178 -14.11 -12.90 18.57
CA ILE A 178 -13.05 -12.49 19.49
C ILE A 178 -11.70 -12.46 18.75
N PHE A 179 -11.45 -13.53 18.00
CA PHE A 179 -10.27 -13.68 17.15
C PHE A 179 -10.22 -12.65 16.01
N GLY A 180 -11.33 -12.39 15.33
CA GLY A 180 -11.39 -11.38 14.26
C GLY A 180 -11.07 -9.96 14.74
N VAL A 181 -11.45 -9.62 15.97
CA VAL A 181 -11.14 -8.31 16.57
C VAL A 181 -9.67 -8.23 17.00
N ALA A 182 -9.10 -9.31 17.54
CA ALA A 182 -7.68 -9.38 17.87
C ALA A 182 -6.80 -9.10 16.63
N ILE A 183 -7.19 -9.65 15.47
CA ILE A 183 -6.53 -9.44 14.18
C ILE A 183 -6.70 -7.98 13.71
N ALA A 184 -7.93 -7.46 13.76
CA ALA A 184 -8.24 -6.15 13.19
C ALA A 184 -7.60 -4.99 13.96
N THR A 185 -7.54 -5.09 15.30
CA THR A 185 -7.09 -3.98 16.16
C THR A 185 -5.57 -3.84 16.28
N ALA A 186 -4.81 -4.74 15.66
CA ALA A 186 -3.35 -4.74 15.60
C ALA A 186 -2.71 -4.32 16.94
N LEU A 187 -3.16 -4.86 18.07
CA LEU A 187 -2.65 -4.46 19.39
C LEU A 187 -1.24 -5.01 19.67
N MET A 188 -0.92 -6.15 19.06
CA MET A 188 0.32 -6.86 19.33
C MET A 188 1.53 -6.29 18.59
N PRO A 189 1.45 -5.90 17.29
CA PRO A 189 2.59 -5.31 16.58
C PRO A 189 3.13 -4.05 17.27
N PRO A 190 2.33 -3.06 17.71
CA PRO A 190 2.85 -1.87 18.38
C PRO A 190 3.64 -2.18 19.66
N LEU A 191 3.29 -3.24 20.41
CA LEU A 191 4.07 -3.67 21.57
C LEU A 191 5.42 -4.28 21.17
N CYS A 192 5.44 -5.11 20.13
CA CYS A 192 6.68 -5.67 19.59
C CYS A 192 7.58 -4.57 18.97
N THR A 193 6.97 -3.65 18.22
CA THR A 193 7.62 -2.47 17.63
C THR A 193 8.19 -1.55 18.71
N ALA A 194 7.46 -1.33 19.81
CA ALA A 194 8.00 -0.60 20.95
C ALA A 194 9.23 -1.29 21.57
N GLY A 195 9.19 -2.62 21.73
CA GLY A 195 10.33 -3.42 22.18
C GLY A 195 11.53 -3.35 21.23
N PHE A 196 11.28 -3.38 19.92
CA PHE A 196 12.30 -3.20 18.88
C PHE A 196 12.96 -1.81 18.96
N TYR A 197 12.16 -0.74 18.99
CA TYR A 197 12.70 0.62 19.05
C TYR A 197 13.47 0.91 20.33
N LEU A 198 13.07 0.29 21.45
CA LEU A 198 13.86 0.31 22.68
C LEU A 198 15.21 -0.40 22.53
N ALA A 199 15.27 -1.50 21.75
CA ALA A 199 16.52 -2.24 21.52
C ALA A 199 17.53 -1.44 20.66
N ILE A 200 17.06 -0.59 19.74
CA ILE A 200 17.90 0.29 18.93
C ILE A 200 18.10 1.69 19.55
N TYR A 201 17.68 1.90 20.80
CA TYR A 201 17.77 3.18 21.53
C TYR A 201 16.99 4.36 20.93
N ASP A 202 15.98 4.11 20.09
CA ASP A 202 15.05 5.14 19.60
C ASP A 202 13.82 5.25 20.51
N PHE A 203 13.95 6.06 21.57
CA PHE A 203 12.86 6.31 22.51
C PHE A 203 11.68 7.06 21.91
N THR A 204 11.89 7.82 20.83
CA THR A 204 10.83 8.62 20.20
C THR A 204 9.87 7.70 19.47
N SER A 205 10.40 6.81 18.62
CA SER A 205 9.59 5.85 17.88
C SER A 205 8.98 4.78 18.80
N ALA A 206 9.70 4.36 19.85
CA ALA A 206 9.14 3.50 20.89
C ALA A 206 7.93 4.15 21.59
N GLY A 207 8.02 5.46 21.89
CA GLY A 207 6.94 6.26 22.46
C GLY A 207 5.72 6.34 21.53
N LYS A 208 5.93 6.54 20.22
CA LYS A 208 4.85 6.55 19.21
C LYS A 208 4.12 5.19 19.14
N ALA A 209 4.86 4.09 19.12
CA ALA A 209 4.27 2.74 19.10
C ALA A 209 3.46 2.44 20.38
N MET A 210 3.98 2.80 21.55
CA MET A 210 3.26 2.68 22.82
C MET A 210 2.01 3.57 22.89
N TYR A 211 2.08 4.77 22.31
CA TYR A 211 0.93 5.67 22.20
C TYR A 211 -0.18 5.04 21.36
N LEU A 212 0.15 4.50 20.18
CA LEU A 212 -0.80 3.79 19.32
C LEU A 212 -1.48 2.63 20.06
N PHE A 213 -0.71 1.78 20.75
CA PHE A 213 -1.24 0.69 21.58
C PHE A 213 -2.22 1.18 22.65
N THR A 214 -1.85 2.25 23.36
CA THR A 214 -2.64 2.81 24.46
C THR A 214 -3.98 3.35 23.95
N ILE A 215 -3.95 4.10 22.85
CA ILE A 215 -5.16 4.68 22.26
C ILE A 215 -6.10 3.58 21.73
N ASN A 216 -5.58 2.57 21.03
CA ASN A 216 -6.38 1.43 20.57
C ASN A 216 -7.04 0.69 21.73
N SER A 217 -6.29 0.47 22.82
CA SER A 217 -6.82 -0.14 24.05
C SER A 217 -7.95 0.71 24.67
N MET A 218 -7.80 2.04 24.69
CA MET A 218 -8.85 2.93 25.20
C MET A 218 -10.13 2.90 24.36
N TYR A 219 -10.05 2.84 23.02
CA TYR A 219 -11.24 2.68 22.18
C TYR A 219 -11.99 1.38 22.45
N ILE A 220 -11.28 0.28 22.70
CA ILE A 220 -11.90 -1.01 23.08
C ILE A 220 -12.59 -0.90 24.44
N ILE A 221 -11.96 -0.21 25.40
CA ILE A 221 -12.55 0.04 26.74
C ILE A 221 -13.83 0.86 26.61
N VAL A 222 -13.82 1.94 25.81
CA VAL A 222 -15.00 2.78 25.55
C VAL A 222 -16.12 1.98 24.87
N ALA A 223 -15.80 1.17 23.86
CA ALA A 223 -16.76 0.31 23.18
C ALA A 223 -17.39 -0.71 24.15
N THR A 224 -16.56 -1.35 24.97
CA THR A 224 -16.99 -2.30 26.01
C THR A 224 -17.94 -1.62 27.01
N TYR A 225 -17.58 -0.43 27.48
CA TYR A 225 -18.43 0.36 28.37
C TYR A 225 -19.80 0.64 27.75
N LEU A 226 -19.83 1.11 26.50
CA LEU A 226 -21.04 1.53 25.82
C LEU A 226 -22.02 0.36 25.70
N VAL A 227 -21.56 -0.81 25.26
CA VAL A 227 -22.41 -2.00 25.11
C VAL A 227 -22.94 -2.49 26.45
N LEU A 228 -22.09 -2.59 27.47
CA LEU A 228 -22.51 -3.04 28.80
C LEU A 228 -23.53 -2.08 29.44
N LYS A 229 -23.40 -0.76 29.21
CA LYS A 229 -24.42 0.22 29.60
C LYS A 229 -25.72 0.06 28.83
N VAL A 230 -25.67 -0.16 27.51
CA VAL A 230 -26.86 -0.42 26.69
C VAL A 230 -27.60 -1.68 27.16
N LEU A 231 -26.87 -2.72 27.56
CA LEU A 231 -27.38 -3.97 28.13
C LEU A 231 -27.83 -3.85 29.59
N LYS A 232 -27.62 -2.68 30.22
CA LYS A 232 -27.98 -2.39 31.62
C LYS A 232 -27.41 -3.45 32.59
N PHE A 233 -26.11 -3.70 32.53
CA PHE A 233 -25.44 -4.54 33.53
C PHE A 233 -25.60 -3.93 34.93
N PRO A 234 -25.84 -4.75 35.98
CA PRO A 234 -26.04 -4.26 37.32
C PRO A 234 -24.76 -3.59 37.84
N LEU A 235 -24.93 -2.47 38.54
CA LEU A 235 -23.84 -1.82 39.26
C LEU A 235 -23.53 -2.63 40.52
N LEU A 236 -22.25 -2.82 40.81
CA LEU A 236 -21.83 -3.47 42.04
C LEU A 236 -22.08 -2.55 43.23
N ASN A 237 -22.88 -3.04 44.18
CA ASN A 237 -23.18 -2.32 45.42
C ASN A 237 -22.12 -2.67 46.46
N TYR A 238 -21.24 -1.72 46.76
CA TYR A 238 -20.33 -1.83 47.90
C TYR A 238 -21.11 -1.84 49.21
N THR A 239 -20.95 -2.92 49.99
CA THR A 239 -21.59 -3.12 51.30
C THR A 239 -21.01 -2.19 52.37
N ASN A 240 -19.78 -1.68 52.20
CA ASN A 240 -19.15 -0.72 53.11
C ASN A 240 -19.51 0.74 52.76
N SER A 241 -20.29 1.39 53.62
CA SER A 241 -20.83 2.75 53.41
C SER A 241 -19.78 3.87 53.53
N SER A 242 -18.74 3.70 54.36
CA SER A 242 -17.79 4.77 54.69
C SER A 242 -16.89 5.20 53.53
N ASN A 243 -16.46 4.26 52.68
CA ASN A 243 -15.59 4.56 51.52
C ASN A 243 -16.36 4.66 50.20
N ARG A 244 -17.68 4.42 50.21
CA ARG A 244 -18.51 4.35 49.00
C ARG A 244 -18.45 5.64 48.17
N LYS A 245 -18.46 6.81 48.82
CA LYS A 245 -18.41 8.11 48.12
C LYS A 245 -17.06 8.31 47.43
N LEU A 246 -15.95 8.08 48.13
CA LEU A 246 -14.61 8.22 47.56
C LEU A 246 -14.37 7.23 46.42
N VAL A 247 -14.73 5.96 46.62
CA VAL A 247 -14.62 4.91 45.59
C VAL A 247 -15.44 5.27 44.36
N SER A 248 -16.69 5.70 44.55
CA SER A 248 -17.53 6.13 43.42
C SER A 248 -16.97 7.35 42.72
N GLN A 249 -16.41 8.33 43.45
CA GLN A 249 -15.79 9.52 42.86
C GLN A 249 -14.56 9.17 42.03
N ILE A 250 -13.67 8.32 42.56
CA ILE A 250 -12.48 7.83 41.85
C ILE A 250 -12.89 7.11 40.56
N LEU A 251 -13.87 6.20 40.65
CA LEU A 251 -14.35 5.46 39.48
C LEU A 251 -14.99 6.38 38.43
N THR A 252 -15.78 7.38 38.86
CA THR A 252 -16.35 8.36 37.91
C THR A 252 -15.28 9.22 37.26
N LEU A 253 -14.23 9.59 37.98
CA LEU A 253 -13.12 10.39 37.45
C LEU A 253 -12.31 9.57 36.44
N VAL A 254 -11.95 8.34 36.79
CA VAL A 254 -11.26 7.41 35.87
C VAL A 254 -12.11 7.15 34.63
N SER A 255 -13.41 6.90 34.80
CA SER A 255 -14.36 6.75 33.69
C SER A 255 -14.38 7.96 32.77
N LEU A 256 -14.35 9.17 33.33
CA LEU A 256 -14.36 10.42 32.57
C LEU A 256 -13.08 10.55 31.73
N ILE A 257 -11.92 10.33 32.33
CA ILE A 257 -10.62 10.40 31.63
C ILE A 257 -10.59 9.41 30.47
N VAL A 258 -10.97 8.16 30.74
CA VAL A 258 -10.97 7.08 29.74
C VAL A 258 -11.93 7.34 28.57
N MET A 259 -12.99 8.12 28.78
CA MET A 259 -13.94 8.49 27.71
C MET A 259 -13.53 9.75 26.95
N ILE A 260 -13.02 10.77 27.65
CA ILE A 260 -12.69 12.06 27.04
C ILE A 260 -11.43 11.95 26.18
N LEU A 261 -10.40 11.23 26.63
CA LEU A 261 -9.12 11.20 25.93
C LEU A 261 -9.23 10.63 24.50
N PRO A 262 -9.88 9.48 24.26
CA PRO A 262 -10.08 8.98 22.91
C PRO A 262 -10.90 9.94 22.05
N LEU A 263 -11.92 10.58 22.62
CA LEU A 263 -12.73 11.56 21.89
C LEU A 263 -11.91 12.75 21.40
N LEU A 264 -11.01 13.28 22.22
CA LEU A 264 -10.09 14.36 21.82
C LEU A 264 -9.16 13.90 20.70
N THR A 265 -8.58 12.70 20.82
CA THR A 265 -7.72 12.16 19.76
C THR A 265 -8.48 11.96 18.44
N PHE A 266 -9.71 11.44 18.48
CA PHE A 266 -10.56 11.30 17.32
C PHE A 266 -10.81 12.64 16.62
N LEU A 267 -11.17 13.67 17.38
CA LEU A 267 -11.40 15.00 16.81
C LEU A 267 -10.15 15.58 16.14
N ASN A 268 -8.97 15.38 16.74
CA ASN A 268 -7.70 15.82 16.16
C ASN A 268 -7.35 15.04 14.89
N THR A 269 -7.52 13.71 14.90
CA THR A 269 -7.26 12.87 13.72
C THR A 269 -8.22 13.18 12.57
N VAL A 270 -9.50 13.46 12.86
CA VAL A 270 -10.46 13.90 11.83
C VAL A 270 -10.05 15.23 11.22
N LYS A 271 -9.58 16.19 12.03
CA LYS A 271 -9.07 17.47 11.53
C LYS A 271 -7.82 17.28 10.67
N LYS A 272 -6.88 16.43 11.11
CA LYS A 272 -5.67 16.08 10.35
C LYS A 272 -6.03 15.45 8.99
N ALA A 273 -6.88 14.42 8.98
CA ALA A 273 -7.32 13.77 7.75
C ALA A 273 -8.07 14.73 6.80
N SER A 274 -8.88 15.65 7.35
CA SER A 274 -9.56 16.68 6.56
C SER A 274 -8.58 17.70 5.97
N PHE A 275 -7.53 18.07 6.71
CA PHE A 275 -6.46 18.95 6.25
C PHE A 275 -5.68 18.30 5.10
N GLU A 276 -5.20 17.07 5.27
CA GLU A 276 -4.43 16.35 4.25
C GLU A 276 -5.23 16.18 2.96
N LYS A 277 -6.51 15.76 3.08
CA LYS A 277 -7.40 15.63 1.92
C LYS A 277 -7.63 16.96 1.19
N GLN A 278 -7.83 18.05 1.92
CA GLN A 278 -8.02 19.37 1.29
C GLN A 278 -6.72 19.93 0.72
N ALA A 279 -5.57 19.65 1.35
CA ALA A 279 -4.25 19.98 0.81
C ALA A 279 -4.03 19.26 -0.52
N GLU A 280 -4.28 17.95 -0.59
CA GLU A 280 -4.20 17.18 -1.82
C GLU A 280 -5.15 17.73 -2.90
N SER A 281 -6.40 18.02 -2.53
CA SER A 281 -7.37 18.62 -3.47
C SER A 281 -6.90 19.99 -3.97
N PHE A 282 -6.35 20.84 -3.10
CA PHE A 282 -5.76 22.13 -3.47
C PHE A 282 -4.58 21.95 -4.45
N LEU A 283 -3.68 21.01 -4.18
CA LEU A 283 -2.53 20.71 -5.04
C LEU A 283 -2.98 20.24 -6.43
N ILE A 284 -3.98 19.36 -6.50
CA ILE A 284 -4.49 18.84 -7.76
C ILE A 284 -5.28 19.90 -8.52
N ASP A 285 -6.23 20.58 -7.87
CA ASP A 285 -7.16 21.47 -8.58
C ASP A 285 -6.51 22.81 -8.96
N GLU A 286 -5.59 23.33 -8.14
CA GLU A 286 -5.03 24.67 -8.33
C GLU A 286 -3.69 24.68 -9.06
N LEU A 287 -2.89 23.60 -8.98
CA LEU A 287 -1.57 23.57 -9.64
C LEU A 287 -1.62 23.06 -11.07
N VAL A 288 -2.66 22.34 -11.51
CA VAL A 288 -2.77 21.70 -12.85
C VAL A 288 -2.59 22.65 -14.06
N GLY A 289 -2.59 23.97 -13.84
CA GLY A 289 -2.28 24.97 -14.88
C GLY A 289 -0.81 25.41 -14.99
N LEU A 290 0.10 24.94 -14.13
CA LEU A 290 1.51 25.34 -14.13
C LEU A 290 2.38 24.43 -15.02
N GLU A 291 3.41 24.98 -15.67
CA GLU A 291 4.34 24.21 -16.56
C GLU A 291 4.94 22.98 -15.86
N ASN A 292 5.18 23.04 -14.55
CA ASN A 292 5.81 21.99 -13.75
C ASN A 292 4.89 21.39 -12.67
N TYR A 293 3.57 21.43 -12.87
CA TYR A 293 2.61 21.05 -11.84
C TYR A 293 2.80 19.65 -11.27
N LYS A 294 3.14 18.66 -12.11
CA LYS A 294 3.37 17.26 -11.66
C LYS A 294 4.51 17.18 -10.65
N TYR A 295 5.63 17.84 -10.95
CA TYR A 295 6.78 17.89 -10.05
C TYR A 295 6.43 18.60 -8.74
N LEU A 296 5.66 19.70 -8.80
CA LEU A 296 5.23 20.43 -7.62
C LEU A 296 4.29 19.63 -6.72
N ILE A 297 3.42 18.80 -7.30
CA ILE A 297 2.53 17.92 -6.53
C ILE A 297 3.35 16.80 -5.88
N GLU A 298 4.28 16.18 -6.60
CA GLU A 298 5.13 15.11 -6.07
C GLU A 298 6.12 15.59 -5.01
N SER A 299 6.60 16.83 -5.11
CA SER A 299 7.55 17.43 -4.17
C SER A 299 6.88 18.18 -3.01
N ALA A 300 5.54 18.24 -2.99
CA ALA A 300 4.79 18.93 -1.96
C ALA A 300 4.79 18.13 -0.65
N GLU A 301 5.05 18.82 0.46
CA GLU A 301 4.92 18.26 1.79
C GLU A 301 3.84 19.04 2.57
N SER A 302 2.85 18.31 3.09
CA SER A 302 1.80 18.90 3.92
C SER A 302 2.05 18.57 5.40
N ASN A 303 2.26 19.59 6.23
CA ASN A 303 2.47 19.43 7.66
C ASN A 303 1.28 19.98 8.45
N TYR A 304 0.47 19.08 9.02
CA TYR A 304 -0.67 19.46 9.85
C TYR A 304 -0.29 20.11 11.18
N GLU A 305 0.83 19.73 11.80
CA GLU A 305 1.24 20.27 13.12
C GLU A 305 1.59 21.75 13.02
N ASN A 306 2.33 22.13 11.97
CA ASN A 306 2.69 23.52 11.70
C ASN A 306 1.61 24.27 10.91
N GLN A 307 0.58 23.56 10.42
CA GLN A 307 -0.42 24.10 9.47
C GLN A 307 0.24 24.68 8.22
N GLU A 308 1.18 23.95 7.61
CA GLU A 308 1.93 24.44 6.45
C GLU A 308 1.82 23.48 5.27
N ILE A 309 1.74 24.05 4.07
CA ILE A 309 1.92 23.33 2.82
C ILE A 309 3.21 23.86 2.19
N VAL A 310 4.21 22.99 2.10
CA VAL A 310 5.53 23.33 1.56
C VAL A 310 5.59 22.86 0.11
N LEU A 311 5.75 23.81 -0.81
CA LEU A 311 5.94 23.56 -2.24
C LEU A 311 7.42 23.71 -2.58
N ASN A 312 8.06 22.60 -2.95
CA ASN A 312 9.47 22.56 -3.30
C ASN A 312 9.63 22.73 -4.83
N ASN A 313 10.02 23.93 -5.25
CA ASN A 313 10.24 24.28 -6.66
C ASN A 313 11.74 24.38 -7.01
N TYR A 314 12.62 23.77 -6.21
CA TYR A 314 14.06 23.73 -6.47
C TYR A 314 14.37 23.10 -7.83
N GLY A 315 15.31 23.70 -8.57
CA GLY A 315 15.72 23.25 -9.90
C GLY A 315 14.82 23.70 -11.05
N GLN A 316 13.65 24.29 -10.76
CA GLN A 316 12.71 24.77 -11.78
C GLN A 316 12.71 26.30 -11.90
N LYS A 317 12.02 26.84 -12.92
CA LYS A 317 11.82 28.30 -13.03
C LYS A 317 11.05 28.79 -11.80
N PRO A 318 11.47 29.90 -11.15
CA PRO A 318 10.78 30.43 -10.00
C PRO A 318 9.36 30.87 -10.38
N ILE A 319 8.40 30.63 -9.48
CA ILE A 319 7.01 31.07 -9.63
C ILE A 319 6.95 32.55 -9.29
N SER A 320 6.24 33.33 -10.11
CA SER A 320 6.10 34.78 -9.89
C SER A 320 5.40 35.08 -8.56
N GLY A 321 5.79 36.19 -7.91
CA GLY A 321 5.17 36.61 -6.64
C GLY A 321 3.66 36.86 -6.75
N GLU A 322 3.18 37.27 -7.93
CA GLU A 322 1.75 37.45 -8.22
C GLU A 322 1.01 36.10 -8.16
N LEU A 323 1.52 35.06 -8.84
CA LEU A 323 0.94 33.72 -8.79
C LEU A 323 0.94 33.14 -7.37
N ILE A 324 2.02 33.36 -6.60
CA ILE A 324 2.10 32.94 -5.20
C ILE A 324 1.01 33.61 -4.35
N SER A 325 0.76 34.91 -4.56
CA SER A 325 -0.29 35.64 -3.84
C SER A 325 -1.70 35.16 -4.20
N ILE A 326 -1.94 34.81 -5.48
CA ILE A 326 -3.18 34.18 -5.93
C ILE A 326 -3.36 32.81 -5.29
N LEU A 327 -2.32 31.96 -5.29
CA LEU A 327 -2.39 30.63 -4.66
C LEU A 327 -2.64 30.73 -3.15
N LYS A 328 -2.00 31.68 -2.46
CA LYS A 328 -2.27 31.98 -1.04
C LYS A 328 -3.70 32.45 -0.78
N SER A 329 -4.31 33.19 -1.71
CA SER A 329 -5.70 33.61 -1.55
C SER A 329 -6.68 32.47 -1.80
N LYS A 330 -6.43 31.64 -2.82
CA LYS A 330 -7.23 30.46 -3.13
C LYS A 330 -7.17 29.38 -2.04
N LEU A 331 -6.03 29.24 -1.38
CA LEU A 331 -5.85 28.34 -0.24
C LEU A 331 -6.86 28.64 0.90
N LYS A 332 -7.25 29.90 1.08
CA LYS A 332 -8.28 30.28 2.08
C LYS A 332 -9.70 29.84 1.72
N ASN A 333 -9.96 29.43 0.47
CA ASN A 333 -11.28 28.92 0.07
C ASN A 333 -11.56 27.52 0.67
N TYR A 334 -10.51 26.83 1.12
CA TYR A 334 -10.60 25.51 1.72
C TYR A 334 -10.74 25.66 3.24
N LYS A 335 -11.88 25.22 3.78
CA LYS A 335 -12.24 25.41 5.21
C LYS A 335 -11.21 24.85 6.19
N SER A 336 -10.54 23.75 5.85
CA SER A 336 -9.52 23.14 6.70
C SER A 336 -8.13 23.76 6.51
N LEU A 337 -7.93 24.59 5.50
CA LEU A 337 -6.67 25.28 5.18
C LEU A 337 -6.70 26.78 5.50
N GLU A 338 -7.80 27.30 6.06
CA GLU A 338 -8.02 28.74 6.28
C GLU A 338 -6.87 29.41 7.07
N ASN A 339 -6.33 28.71 8.07
CA ASN A 339 -5.24 29.17 8.92
C ASN A 339 -3.85 28.67 8.48
N SER A 340 -3.77 27.97 7.34
CA SER A 340 -2.53 27.36 6.90
C SER A 340 -1.66 28.32 6.08
N THR A 341 -0.34 28.14 6.18
CA THR A 341 0.63 28.93 5.43
C THR A 341 1.12 28.14 4.21
N LEU A 342 1.14 28.80 3.06
CA LEU A 342 1.75 28.26 1.85
C LEU A 342 3.20 28.74 1.78
N VAL A 343 4.13 27.81 1.97
CA VAL A 343 5.57 28.07 1.94
C VAL A 343 6.10 27.61 0.59
N PHE A 344 6.76 28.52 -0.14
CA PHE A 344 7.42 28.18 -1.39
C PHE A 344 8.92 28.12 -1.17
N ASN A 345 9.46 26.91 -1.26
CA ASN A 345 10.88 26.68 -1.27
C ASN A 345 11.36 26.75 -2.73
N GLN A 346 11.78 27.95 -3.13
CA GLN A 346 12.29 28.22 -4.47
C GLN A 346 13.57 29.04 -4.40
N LEU A 347 14.42 28.88 -5.41
CA LEU A 347 15.64 29.70 -5.52
C LEU A 347 15.23 31.13 -5.86
N GLU A 348 15.36 32.04 -4.89
CA GLU A 348 15.56 33.45 -5.22
C GLU A 348 16.86 33.56 -6.02
N LEU A 349 16.85 34.36 -7.08
CA LEU A 349 17.95 34.50 -8.03
C LEU A 349 19.16 35.20 -7.40
N ASP A 350 19.76 34.61 -6.38
CA ASP A 350 21.06 35.03 -5.86
C ASP A 350 22.16 34.45 -6.76
N LYS A 351 22.99 35.36 -7.29
CA LYS A 351 23.92 35.08 -8.40
C LYS A 351 25.02 34.05 -8.08
N ASN A 352 25.27 33.72 -6.81
CA ASN A 352 26.49 33.03 -6.38
C ASN A 352 26.35 31.55 -5.98
N SER A 353 25.15 31.01 -5.79
CA SER A 353 24.93 29.59 -5.43
C SER A 353 24.61 28.68 -6.63
N ASN A 354 24.79 29.19 -7.85
CA ASN A 354 24.31 28.61 -9.11
C ASN A 354 25.33 27.77 -9.91
N SER A 355 26.55 27.54 -9.41
CA SER A 355 27.56 26.77 -10.17
C SER A 355 27.22 25.28 -10.21
N PHE A 356 26.94 24.68 -9.04
CA PHE A 356 26.78 23.23 -8.91
C PHE A 356 25.58 22.67 -9.69
N ILE A 357 24.42 23.32 -9.62
CA ILE A 357 23.21 22.86 -10.34
C ILE A 357 23.33 23.09 -11.85
N LYS A 358 24.00 24.17 -12.29
CA LYS A 358 24.30 24.35 -13.71
C LYS A 358 25.27 23.28 -14.21
N GLU A 359 26.26 22.91 -13.40
CA GLU A 359 27.23 21.86 -13.72
C GLU A 359 26.58 20.48 -13.78
N LEU A 360 25.69 20.14 -12.84
CA LEU A 360 24.88 18.91 -12.90
C LEU A 360 24.02 18.85 -14.16
N ARG A 361 23.30 19.92 -14.49
CA ARG A 361 22.49 19.98 -15.72
C ARG A 361 23.32 19.84 -16.99
N LEU A 362 24.48 20.49 -17.04
CA LEU A 362 25.41 20.37 -18.15
C LEU A 362 25.88 18.92 -18.30
N ARG A 363 26.28 18.29 -17.19
CA ARG A 363 26.69 16.88 -17.18
C ARG A 363 25.59 15.96 -17.70
N ASP A 364 24.38 16.06 -17.17
CA ASP A 364 23.25 15.22 -17.58
C ASP A 364 22.89 15.43 -19.05
N SER A 365 22.98 16.68 -19.54
CA SER A 365 22.75 16.98 -20.96
C SER A 365 23.82 16.39 -21.87
N ILE A 366 25.09 16.37 -21.44
CA ILE A 366 26.19 15.75 -22.18
C ILE A 366 26.01 14.23 -22.23
N GLU A 367 25.66 13.60 -21.10
CA GLU A 367 25.40 12.16 -21.02
C GLU A 367 24.24 11.73 -21.93
N LEU A 368 23.18 12.53 -22.01
CA LEU A 368 22.07 12.31 -22.93
C LEU A 368 22.50 12.39 -24.40
N VAL A 369 23.37 13.35 -24.75
CA VAL A 369 23.91 13.46 -26.11
C VAL A 369 24.78 12.25 -26.46
N GLU A 370 25.63 11.80 -25.53
CA GLU A 370 26.48 10.62 -25.72
C GLU A 370 25.65 9.35 -25.94
N LYS A 371 24.60 9.15 -25.13
CA LYS A 371 23.65 8.04 -25.31
C LYS A 371 22.92 8.10 -26.65
N ASN A 372 22.51 9.29 -27.09
CA ASN A 372 21.88 9.46 -28.40
C ASN A 372 22.83 9.14 -29.57
N LEU A 373 24.11 9.50 -29.45
CA LEU A 373 25.11 9.14 -30.46
C LEU A 373 25.30 7.62 -30.54
N GLN A 374 25.39 6.93 -29.39
CA GLN A 374 25.45 5.47 -29.35
C GLN A 374 24.21 4.82 -29.96
N LEU A 375 23.01 5.35 -29.70
CA LEU A 375 21.77 4.86 -30.31
C LEU A 375 21.79 4.98 -31.84
N VAL A 376 22.31 6.09 -32.37
CA VAL A 376 22.47 6.28 -33.81
C VAL A 376 23.45 5.26 -34.40
N GLU A 377 24.58 5.02 -33.74
CA GLU A 377 25.58 4.04 -34.18
C GLU A 377 25.01 2.60 -34.20
N LEU A 378 24.38 2.18 -33.10
CA LEU A 378 23.69 0.89 -32.99
C LEU A 378 22.59 0.74 -34.04
N SER A 379 21.81 1.80 -34.31
CA SER A 379 20.75 1.75 -35.31
C SER A 379 21.29 1.51 -36.72
N LYS A 380 22.47 2.05 -37.03
CA LYS A 380 23.15 1.84 -38.31
C LYS A 380 23.63 0.40 -38.45
N GLU A 381 24.26 -0.16 -37.42
CA GLU A 381 24.73 -1.55 -37.41
C GLU A 381 23.56 -2.55 -37.54
N ILE A 382 22.42 -2.27 -36.89
CA ILE A 382 21.19 -3.05 -37.06
C ILE A 382 20.68 -3.03 -38.50
N GLU A 383 20.75 -1.89 -39.19
CA GLU A 383 20.30 -1.79 -40.57
C GLU A 383 21.23 -2.55 -41.52
N GLU A 384 22.56 -2.48 -41.31
CA GLU A 384 23.55 -3.29 -42.05
C GLU A 384 23.31 -4.80 -41.87
N LEU A 385 23.00 -5.24 -40.64
CA LEU A 385 22.65 -6.64 -40.37
C LEU A 385 21.33 -7.08 -41.02
N LYS A 386 20.34 -6.18 -41.13
CA LYS A 386 19.10 -6.46 -41.83
C LYS A 386 19.32 -6.64 -43.33
N GLU A 387 20.18 -5.83 -43.95
CA GLU A 387 20.53 -5.99 -45.37
C GLU A 387 21.14 -7.38 -45.63
N LEU A 388 22.12 -7.80 -44.81
CA LEU A 388 22.70 -9.14 -44.87
C LEU A 388 21.64 -10.26 -44.73
N SER A 389 20.65 -10.06 -43.86
CA SER A 389 19.56 -11.02 -43.69
C SER A 389 18.62 -11.09 -44.91
N ARG A 390 18.37 -9.96 -45.59
CA ARG A 390 17.57 -9.90 -46.82
C ARG A 390 18.28 -10.59 -47.97
N GLU A 391 19.58 -10.36 -48.13
CA GLU A 391 20.40 -11.06 -49.14
C GLU A 391 20.33 -12.58 -48.97
N LYS A 392 20.41 -13.07 -47.71
CA LYS A 392 20.25 -14.50 -47.40
C LYS A 392 18.86 -15.05 -47.76
N LEU A 393 17.80 -14.26 -47.57
CA LEU A 393 16.44 -14.66 -47.95
C LEU A 393 16.29 -14.75 -49.47
N ILE A 394 16.77 -13.75 -50.21
CA ILE A 394 16.77 -13.72 -51.68
C ILE A 394 17.55 -14.92 -52.24
N PHE A 395 18.71 -15.24 -51.66
CA PHE A 395 19.48 -16.43 -52.03
C PHE A 395 18.69 -17.74 -51.87
N ASN A 396 17.96 -17.90 -50.75
CA ASN A 396 17.19 -19.12 -50.51
C ASN A 396 16.02 -19.27 -51.51
N GLU A 397 15.42 -18.17 -51.96
CA GLU A 397 14.37 -18.19 -52.97
C GLU A 397 14.93 -18.61 -54.33
N ILE A 398 16.04 -17.99 -54.76
CA ILE A 398 16.74 -18.32 -56.01
C ILE A 398 17.22 -19.79 -56.00
N ALA A 399 17.79 -20.26 -54.90
CA ALA A 399 18.27 -21.63 -54.78
C ALA A 399 17.14 -22.67 -54.87
N ARG A 400 15.96 -22.37 -54.28
CA ARG A 400 14.78 -23.23 -54.42
C ARG A 400 14.28 -23.27 -55.86
N GLU A 401 14.19 -22.11 -56.51
CA GLU A 401 13.76 -22.02 -57.91
C GLU A 401 14.72 -22.79 -58.83
N ALA A 402 16.03 -22.63 -58.65
CA ALA A 402 17.05 -23.35 -59.40
C ALA A 402 16.92 -24.87 -59.25
N SER A 403 16.66 -25.37 -58.03
CA SER A 403 16.47 -26.82 -57.78
C SER A 403 15.21 -27.39 -58.43
N LEU A 404 14.17 -26.56 -58.63
CA LEU A 404 12.92 -26.95 -59.29
C LEU A 404 13.07 -26.97 -60.82
N ILE A 405 13.78 -25.99 -61.38
CA ILE A 405 14.00 -25.87 -62.83
C ILE A 405 15.03 -26.90 -63.32
N TYR A 406 16.04 -27.21 -62.49
CA TYR A 406 17.15 -28.08 -62.83
C TYR A 406 17.25 -29.26 -61.86
N PRO A 407 16.52 -30.37 -62.11
CA PRO A 407 16.50 -31.53 -61.21
C PRO A 407 17.86 -32.22 -61.03
N ASP A 408 18.76 -32.11 -62.01
CA ASP A 408 20.09 -32.71 -62.00
C ASP A 408 21.15 -31.82 -61.30
N LEU A 409 20.74 -30.70 -60.71
CA LEU A 409 21.59 -29.77 -59.97
C LEU A 409 21.82 -30.28 -58.54
N LYS A 410 23.06 -30.63 -58.20
CA LYS A 410 23.41 -31.14 -56.86
C LYS A 410 23.78 -30.05 -55.88
N GLN A 411 24.51 -29.03 -56.33
CA GLN A 411 24.96 -27.94 -55.48
C GLN A 411 24.87 -26.62 -56.23
N PHE A 412 24.36 -25.61 -55.54
CA PHE A 412 24.23 -24.24 -56.01
C PHE A 412 24.78 -23.31 -54.93
N GLU A 413 25.81 -22.55 -55.27
CA GLU A 413 26.51 -21.67 -54.34
C GLU A 413 26.73 -20.30 -54.98
N ILE A 414 26.48 -19.24 -54.21
CA ILE A 414 26.77 -17.86 -54.61
C ILE A 414 27.76 -17.31 -53.60
N SER A 415 28.88 -16.77 -54.08
CA SER A 415 29.92 -16.19 -53.25
C SER A 415 30.43 -14.89 -53.84
N GLU A 416 30.87 -13.96 -52.99
CA GLU A 416 31.62 -12.79 -53.42
C GLU A 416 33.12 -13.13 -53.41
N LYS A 417 33.75 -13.10 -54.58
CA LYS A 417 35.20 -13.27 -54.70
C LYS A 417 35.85 -11.90 -54.84
N ILE A 418 36.75 -11.59 -53.90
CA ILE A 418 37.55 -10.38 -53.95
C ILE A 418 38.75 -10.64 -54.86
N ARG A 419 38.82 -9.95 -56.00
CA ARG A 419 39.95 -10.03 -56.94
C ARG A 419 40.71 -8.71 -56.94
N THR A 420 42.02 -8.78 -56.75
CA THR A 420 42.92 -7.63 -56.89
C THR A 420 43.92 -7.88 -58.00
N ASP A 421 44.21 -6.85 -58.79
CA ASP A 421 45.34 -6.80 -59.72
C ASP A 421 46.52 -6.00 -59.12
N PHE A 422 46.50 -5.78 -57.80
CA PHE A 422 47.42 -4.94 -57.02
C PHE A 422 47.34 -3.42 -57.30
N ASN A 423 46.54 -2.99 -58.28
CA ASN A 423 46.23 -1.57 -58.54
C ASN A 423 44.78 -1.21 -58.20
N SER A 424 43.87 -2.17 -58.32
CA SER A 424 42.45 -2.04 -57.98
C SER A 424 41.93 -3.34 -57.37
N THR A 425 41.10 -3.21 -56.35
CA THR A 425 40.38 -4.33 -55.74
C THR A 425 38.93 -4.28 -56.18
N LYS A 426 38.46 -5.34 -56.83
CA LYS A 426 37.07 -5.48 -57.28
C LYS A 426 36.43 -6.68 -56.61
N LYS A 427 35.18 -6.52 -56.18
CA LYS A 427 34.31 -7.63 -55.80
C LYS A 427 33.61 -8.15 -57.04
N ILE A 428 33.64 -9.45 -57.25
CA ILE A 428 32.95 -10.12 -58.36
C ILE A 428 32.06 -11.19 -57.75
N LEU A 429 30.81 -11.25 -58.20
CA LEU A 429 29.89 -12.31 -57.82
C LEU A 429 30.26 -13.59 -58.58
N VAL A 430 30.44 -14.69 -57.88
CA VAL A 430 30.76 -16.00 -58.46
C VAL A 430 29.66 -16.97 -58.09
N VAL A 431 29.04 -17.55 -59.12
CA VAL A 431 28.02 -18.59 -58.96
C VAL A 431 28.66 -19.93 -59.31
N SER A 432 28.72 -20.84 -58.34
CA SER A 432 29.25 -22.18 -58.51
C SER A 432 28.12 -23.19 -58.59
N VAL A 433 28.19 -24.04 -59.61
CA VAL A 433 27.11 -24.97 -59.98
C VAL A 433 27.72 -26.36 -60.18
N ILE A 434 27.26 -27.34 -59.41
CA ILE A 434 27.71 -28.73 -59.54
C ILE A 434 26.55 -29.60 -60.00
N TRP A 435 26.74 -30.24 -61.14
CA TRP A 435 25.78 -31.11 -61.79
C TRP A 435 25.97 -32.58 -61.39
N ASP A 436 24.97 -33.43 -61.63
CA ASP A 436 25.11 -34.86 -61.41
C ASP A 436 26.23 -35.48 -62.29
N SER A 437 27.03 -36.35 -61.69
CA SER A 437 28.16 -37.09 -62.29
C SER A 437 27.75 -38.05 -63.40
N ILE A 438 26.45 -38.27 -63.62
CA ILE A 438 25.89 -39.15 -64.65
C ILE A 438 25.82 -38.44 -66.01
N LEU A 439 25.86 -37.10 -66.03
CA LEU A 439 25.71 -36.30 -67.25
C LEU A 439 26.98 -36.33 -68.12
N SER A 440 26.79 -36.38 -69.45
CA SER A 440 27.90 -36.27 -70.39
C SER A 440 28.43 -34.82 -70.47
N LYS A 441 29.71 -34.64 -70.83
CA LYS A 441 30.34 -33.30 -70.96
C LYS A 441 29.56 -32.35 -71.89
N ASN A 442 28.87 -32.87 -72.90
CA ASN A 442 28.12 -32.07 -73.86
C ASN A 442 26.73 -31.65 -73.31
N GLU A 443 26.16 -32.43 -72.39
CA GLU A 443 24.91 -32.10 -71.71
C GLU A 443 25.15 -31.07 -70.60
N THR A 444 26.24 -31.19 -69.85
CA THR A 444 26.62 -30.21 -68.83
C THR A 444 26.92 -28.84 -69.44
N GLU A 445 27.59 -28.76 -70.59
CA GLU A 445 27.81 -27.48 -71.30
C GLU A 445 26.49 -26.80 -71.73
N LYS A 446 25.50 -27.57 -72.19
CA LYS A 446 24.18 -27.03 -72.54
C LYS A 446 23.41 -26.53 -71.32
N LEU A 447 23.45 -27.28 -70.21
CA LEU A 447 22.83 -26.89 -68.94
C LEU A 447 23.50 -25.64 -68.35
N ASN A 448 24.83 -25.51 -68.47
CA ASN A 448 25.58 -24.33 -68.06
C ASN A 448 25.17 -23.07 -68.85
N LEU A 449 24.94 -23.19 -70.15
CA LEU A 449 24.44 -22.09 -70.96
C LEU A 449 22.99 -21.72 -70.59
N SER A 450 22.17 -22.70 -70.24
CA SER A 450 20.78 -22.48 -69.79
C SER A 450 20.74 -21.77 -68.44
N ILE A 451 21.46 -22.26 -67.44
CA ILE A 451 21.48 -21.67 -66.09
C ILE A 451 22.08 -20.26 -66.13
N ARG A 452 23.06 -20.01 -67.00
CA ARG A 452 23.62 -18.67 -67.23
C ARG A 452 22.55 -17.69 -67.69
N ARG A 453 21.76 -18.04 -68.71
CA ARG A 453 20.70 -17.17 -69.23
C ARG A 453 19.60 -16.91 -68.21
N TRP A 454 19.30 -17.92 -67.39
CA TRP A 454 18.33 -17.76 -66.30
C TRP A 454 18.86 -16.85 -65.19
N LEU A 455 20.15 -16.98 -64.82
CA LEU A 455 20.80 -16.09 -63.85
C LEU A 455 20.93 -14.65 -64.34
N GLU A 456 21.20 -14.44 -65.64
CA GLU A 456 21.20 -13.12 -66.29
C GLU A 456 19.83 -12.42 -66.20
N PHE A 457 18.73 -13.18 -66.06
CA PHE A 457 17.39 -12.62 -65.86
C PHE A 457 17.08 -12.32 -64.39
N GLN A 458 17.62 -13.11 -63.45
CA GLN A 458 17.33 -12.99 -62.02
C GLN A 458 18.25 -12.00 -61.29
N ILE A 459 19.47 -11.80 -61.79
CA ILE A 459 20.48 -10.93 -61.17
C ILE A 459 20.76 -9.78 -62.14
N ASP A 460 20.35 -8.56 -61.78
CA ASP A 460 20.50 -7.31 -62.55
C ASP A 460 21.98 -6.88 -62.79
N SER A 461 22.96 -7.74 -62.50
CA SER A 461 24.38 -7.45 -62.60
C SER A 461 25.06 -8.19 -63.75
N GLU A 462 25.56 -7.46 -64.74
CA GLU A 462 26.29 -8.00 -65.91
C GLU A 462 27.65 -8.66 -65.56
N ASN A 463 28.05 -8.72 -64.28
CA ASN A 463 29.40 -9.12 -63.84
C ASN A 463 29.37 -10.32 -62.87
N PHE A 464 28.82 -11.45 -63.30
CA PHE A 464 28.98 -12.72 -62.59
C PHE A 464 29.78 -13.74 -63.40
N ILE A 465 30.54 -14.59 -62.70
CA ILE A 465 31.31 -15.69 -63.29
C ILE A 465 30.66 -16.99 -62.84
N ILE A 466 30.42 -17.91 -63.78
CA ILE A 466 30.05 -19.29 -63.43
C ILE A 466 31.34 -20.11 -63.33
N GLU A 467 31.63 -20.60 -62.13
CA GLU A 467 32.71 -21.59 -61.91
C GLU A 467 32.08 -22.98 -61.86
N ASN A 468 32.61 -23.91 -62.66
CA ASN A 468 32.28 -25.32 -62.59
C ASN A 468 33.43 -26.03 -61.88
N ASN A 469 33.13 -26.89 -60.92
CA ASN A 469 34.10 -27.84 -60.36
C ASN A 469 33.82 -29.25 -60.85
#